data_AF-A0A139DHD5-F1
#
_entry.id   AF-A0A139DHD5-F1
#
_cell.length_a   1.000
_cell.length_b   1.000
_cell.length_c   1.000
_cell.angle_alpha   90.00
_cell.angle_beta   90.00
_cell.angle_gamma   90.00
#
_symmetry.space_group_name_H-M   'P 1'
#
loop_
_entity.id
_entity.type
_entity.pdbx_description
1 polymer ?
#
loop_
_entity_poly.entity_id
_entity_poly.type
_entity_poly.pdbx_seq_one_letter_code
_entity_poly.pdbx_strand_id
1 'polypeptide(L)'
;MAIKHLRTAFASQYQPGQPARLVAGEAMQEPGGDYEALHKQMKRLFNSKPGKKYGRFSEDLGECPFSAWLKDYLEDKQSFSALTDRLFGQWQELLNGCQEEFDGHLMLVHEALADSEVAYLLVLETDSAMRFDGSERLDATDIISLSRLNLAVRIELDDWLGENGSDNYLTLVHGRGTGEPGDLFIRLGGFTNNVDVEKETLTFLDAVEAFAKNSEPEKAGEVRAKAYEFCKDQHALGEPVEIELPR
;
A
#
# COMPACT_ATOMS: atom_id res chain seq x y z
N MET A 1 -23.52 2.54 -2.58
CA MET A 1 -22.25 2.53 -1.84
C MET A 1 -22.02 3.95 -1.42
N ALA A 2 -21.92 4.20 -0.12
CA ALA A 2 -21.72 5.54 0.40
C ALA A 2 -20.39 5.59 1.13
N ILE A 3 -19.62 6.64 0.86
CA ILE A 3 -18.44 6.94 1.66
C ILE A 3 -18.95 7.36 3.05
N LYS A 4 -18.62 6.59 4.09
CA LYS A 4 -18.92 6.97 5.47
C LYS A 4 -18.09 8.17 5.88
N HIS A 5 -16.77 8.08 5.68
CA HIS A 5 -15.84 9.14 6.02
C HIS A 5 -14.73 9.26 4.97
N LEU A 6 -14.27 10.49 4.75
CA LEU A 6 -13.13 10.79 3.88
C LEU A 6 -12.34 11.96 4.43
N ARG A 7 -11.01 11.88 4.34
CA ARG A 7 -10.14 13.03 4.58
C ARG A 7 -8.94 12.96 3.67
N THR A 8 -8.50 14.13 3.22
CA THR A 8 -7.29 14.30 2.42
C THR A 8 -6.26 15.14 3.17
N ALA A 9 -4.99 14.95 2.83
CA ALA A 9 -3.91 15.85 3.18
C ALA A 9 -2.98 16.00 1.98
N PHE A 10 -2.51 17.22 1.72
CA PHE A 10 -1.39 17.45 0.82
C PHE A 10 -0.09 17.35 1.63
N ALA A 11 0.89 16.61 1.12
CA ALA A 11 2.22 16.56 1.68
C ALA A 11 3.28 16.83 0.61
N SER A 12 4.38 17.45 1.01
CA SER A 12 5.50 17.71 0.12
C SER A 12 6.83 17.63 0.86
N GLN A 13 7.81 16.94 0.26
CA GLN A 13 9.21 16.98 0.59
C GLN A 13 9.99 17.32 -0.67
N TYR A 14 10.54 18.53 -0.74
CA TYR A 14 11.26 19.00 -1.94
C TYR A 14 12.77 18.97 -1.78
N GLN A 15 13.28 18.93 -0.55
CA GLN A 15 14.72 18.96 -0.29
C GLN A 15 15.07 18.10 0.92
N PRO A 16 15.96 17.12 0.78
CA PRO A 16 16.44 16.32 1.90
C PRO A 16 17.01 17.20 3.01
N GLY A 17 16.64 16.89 4.26
CA GLY A 17 17.07 17.65 5.44
C GLY A 17 16.26 18.91 5.73
N GLN A 18 15.31 19.30 4.87
CA GLN A 18 14.25 20.24 5.26
C GLN A 18 13.03 19.47 5.80
N PRO A 19 12.29 20.06 6.77
CA PRO A 19 11.05 19.45 7.24
C PRO A 19 10.04 19.34 6.10
N ALA A 20 9.45 18.15 5.95
CA ALA A 20 8.34 17.92 5.06
C ALA A 20 7.14 18.77 5.50
N ARG A 21 6.41 19.30 4.53
CA ARG A 21 5.17 20.06 4.78
C ARG A 21 3.98 19.13 4.69
N LEU A 22 3.02 19.29 5.59
CA LEU A 22 1.71 18.65 5.50
C LEU A 22 0.60 19.66 5.77
N VAL A 23 -0.46 19.59 4.94
CA VAL A 23 -1.68 20.38 5.11
C VAL A 23 -2.87 19.43 5.01
N ALA A 24 -3.51 19.17 6.14
CA ALA A 24 -4.72 18.35 6.21
C ALA A 24 -5.98 19.17 5.89
N GLY A 25 -6.87 18.59 5.10
CA GLY A 25 -8.23 19.10 4.91
C GLY A 25 -9.15 18.74 6.08
N GLU A 26 -10.42 19.10 5.97
CA GLU A 26 -11.45 18.72 6.95
C GLU A 26 -11.81 17.24 6.82
N ALA A 27 -12.04 16.58 7.96
CA ALA A 27 -12.63 15.26 7.99
C ALA A 27 -14.12 15.36 7.62
N MET A 28 -14.52 14.70 6.53
CA MET A 28 -15.88 14.76 6.02
C MET A 28 -16.62 13.45 6.32
N GLN A 29 -17.85 13.57 6.80
CA GLN A 29 -18.83 12.49 6.83
C GLN A 29 -19.74 12.64 5.60
N GLU A 30 -19.95 11.57 4.84
CA GLU A 30 -20.79 11.60 3.62
C GLU A 30 -20.43 12.77 2.68
N PRO A 31 -19.21 12.80 2.11
CA PRO A 31 -18.64 13.97 1.44
C PRO A 31 -19.36 14.43 0.15
N GLY A 32 -20.34 13.65 -0.33
CA GLY A 32 -21.17 14.01 -1.49
C GLY A 32 -20.62 13.53 -2.84
N GLY A 33 -21.38 13.83 -3.90
CA GLY A 33 -21.26 13.19 -5.21
C GLY A 33 -19.91 13.36 -5.91
N ASP A 34 -19.24 14.51 -5.75
CA ASP A 34 -17.94 14.75 -6.40
C ASP A 34 -16.84 13.87 -5.82
N TYR A 35 -16.81 13.71 -4.49
CA TYR A 35 -15.88 12.81 -3.80
C TYR A 35 -16.20 11.34 -4.06
N GLU A 36 -17.48 11.00 -4.15
CA GLU A 36 -17.91 9.65 -4.56
C GLU A 36 -17.47 9.34 -6.00
N ALA A 37 -17.56 10.30 -6.92
CA ALA A 37 -17.11 10.14 -8.30
C ALA A 37 -15.59 9.96 -8.37
N LEU A 38 -14.83 10.76 -7.61
CA LEU A 38 -13.37 10.61 -7.50
C LEU A 38 -13.00 9.22 -6.93
N HIS A 39 -13.58 8.82 -5.80
CA HIS A 39 -13.32 7.52 -5.18
C HIS A 39 -13.68 6.36 -6.11
N LYS A 40 -14.82 6.45 -6.82
CA LYS A 40 -15.21 5.47 -7.84
C LYS A 40 -14.17 5.34 -8.94
N GLN A 41 -13.60 6.45 -9.40
CA GLN A 41 -12.53 6.43 -10.39
C GLN A 41 -11.24 5.80 -9.82
N MET A 42 -10.85 6.14 -8.59
CA MET A 42 -9.69 5.53 -7.92
C MET A 42 -9.87 4.01 -7.75
N LYS A 43 -11.07 3.55 -7.35
CA LYS A 43 -11.40 2.12 -7.29
C LYS A 43 -11.30 1.42 -8.64
N ARG A 44 -11.75 2.07 -9.72
CA ARG A 44 -11.60 1.53 -11.07
C ARG A 44 -10.12 1.33 -11.42
N LEU A 45 -9.27 2.33 -11.16
CA LEU A 45 -7.82 2.22 -11.37
C LEU A 45 -7.23 1.09 -10.53
N PHE A 46 -7.53 1.07 -9.23
CA PHE A 46 -7.09 0.03 -8.28
C PHE A 46 -7.46 -1.38 -8.78
N ASN A 47 -8.71 -1.60 -9.19
CA ASN A 47 -9.17 -2.90 -9.63
C ASN A 47 -8.51 -3.34 -10.95
N SER A 48 -8.25 -2.40 -11.85
CA SER A 48 -7.61 -2.67 -13.15
C SER A 48 -6.09 -2.89 -13.09
N LYS A 49 -5.42 -2.50 -11.99
CA LYS A 49 -3.97 -2.61 -11.85
C LYS A 49 -3.54 -4.09 -11.75
N PRO A 50 -2.66 -4.58 -12.66
CA PRO A 50 -2.03 -5.89 -12.50
C PRO A 50 -0.94 -5.85 -11.43
N GLY A 51 -0.51 -7.02 -10.94
CA GLY A 51 0.61 -7.13 -10.01
C GLY A 51 0.33 -6.59 -8.60
N LYS A 52 -0.94 -6.57 -8.17
CA LYS A 52 -1.31 -6.24 -6.79
C LYS A 52 -0.73 -7.28 -5.83
N LYS A 53 -0.24 -6.80 -4.69
CA LYS A 53 0.23 -7.66 -3.58
C LYS A 53 -0.91 -7.86 -2.58
N TYR A 54 -0.93 -9.03 -1.95
CA TYR A 54 -1.93 -9.40 -0.95
C TYR A 54 -1.22 -9.74 0.36
N GLY A 55 -1.83 -9.37 1.48
CA GLY A 55 -1.22 -9.61 2.78
C GLY A 55 -2.05 -9.08 3.93
N ARG A 56 -1.36 -8.66 4.98
CA ARG A 56 -1.93 -8.31 6.28
C ARG A 56 -1.16 -7.17 6.93
N PHE A 57 -1.67 -6.65 8.05
CA PHE A 57 -0.92 -5.67 8.81
C PHE A 57 0.33 -6.28 9.45
N SER A 58 1.41 -5.51 9.50
CA SER A 58 2.61 -5.82 10.28
C SER A 58 2.26 -5.95 11.76
N GLU A 59 2.89 -6.92 12.41
CA GLU A 59 2.79 -7.12 13.87
C GLU A 59 3.69 -6.13 14.65
N ASP A 60 4.61 -5.44 13.96
CA ASP A 60 5.44 -4.39 14.54
C ASP A 60 4.67 -3.07 14.65
N LEU A 61 3.89 -2.96 15.72
CA LEU A 61 3.14 -1.74 16.04
C LEU A 61 4.03 -0.55 16.44
N GLY A 62 5.30 -0.79 16.76
CA GLY A 62 6.26 0.28 17.05
C GLY A 62 6.63 1.06 15.80
N GLU A 63 6.81 0.36 14.69
CA GLU A 63 7.13 0.96 13.40
C GLU A 63 5.89 1.24 12.52
N CYS A 64 4.86 0.40 12.62
CA CYS A 64 3.67 0.43 11.76
C CYS A 64 2.37 0.55 12.59
N PRO A 65 2.11 1.69 13.26
CA PRO A 65 1.03 1.83 14.23
C PRO A 65 -0.39 1.98 13.63
N PHE A 66 -0.51 2.07 12.29
CA PHE A 66 -1.79 2.40 11.64
C PHE A 66 -2.91 1.41 11.96
N SER A 67 -2.61 0.11 12.02
CA SER A 67 -3.61 -0.93 12.34
C SER A 67 -4.22 -0.74 13.72
N ALA A 68 -3.41 -0.40 14.73
CA ALA A 68 -3.89 -0.13 16.08
C ALA A 68 -4.82 1.09 16.10
N TRP A 69 -4.46 2.17 15.40
CA TRP A 69 -5.31 3.36 15.32
C TRP A 69 -6.60 3.09 14.56
N LEU A 70 -6.54 2.38 13.44
CA LEU A 70 -7.72 2.03 12.67
C LEU A 70 -8.68 1.17 13.51
N LYS A 71 -8.15 0.21 14.29
CA LYS A 71 -8.94 -0.59 15.21
C LYS A 71 -9.61 0.25 16.30
N ASP A 72 -8.87 1.16 16.94
CA ASP A 72 -9.44 2.08 17.94
C ASP A 72 -10.59 2.93 17.35
N TYR A 73 -10.47 3.33 16.08
CA TYR A 73 -11.54 4.05 15.38
C TYR A 73 -12.78 3.16 15.14
N LEU A 74 -12.57 1.93 14.68
CA LEU A 74 -13.66 0.98 14.41
C LEU A 74 -14.37 0.51 15.68
N GLU A 75 -13.68 0.56 16.83
CA GLU A 75 -14.25 0.26 18.16
C GLU A 75 -14.79 1.51 18.87
N ASP A 76 -15.01 2.62 18.16
CA ASP A 76 -15.51 3.90 18.68
C ASP A 76 -14.67 4.52 19.83
N LYS A 77 -13.40 4.12 19.98
CA LYS A 77 -12.47 4.66 20.99
C LYS A 77 -11.81 5.95 20.54
N GLN A 78 -11.85 6.27 19.25
CA GLN A 78 -11.43 7.56 18.72
C GLN A 78 -12.25 7.97 17.48
N SER A 79 -12.27 9.27 17.18
CA SER A 79 -12.95 9.78 15.98
C SER A 79 -12.12 9.54 14.71
N PHE A 80 -12.78 9.61 13.55
CA PHE A 80 -12.09 9.56 12.25
C PHE A 80 -11.09 10.70 12.08
N SER A 81 -11.38 11.89 12.64
CA SER A 81 -10.43 13.02 12.64
C SER A 81 -9.17 12.67 13.44
N ALA A 82 -9.32 12.11 14.64
CA ALA A 82 -8.17 11.74 15.47
C ALA A 82 -7.31 10.63 14.84
N LEU A 83 -7.95 9.62 14.22
CA LEU A 83 -7.26 8.60 13.43
C LEU A 83 -6.43 9.24 12.31
N THR A 84 -7.05 10.12 11.51
CA THR A 84 -6.40 10.73 10.36
C THR A 84 -5.33 11.76 10.75
N ASP A 85 -5.49 12.48 11.86
CA ASP A 85 -4.44 13.36 12.40
C ASP A 85 -3.17 12.57 12.74
N ARG A 86 -3.32 11.40 13.38
CA ARG A 86 -2.19 10.49 13.68
C ARG A 86 -1.56 9.92 12.41
N LEU A 87 -2.38 9.43 11.49
CA LEU A 87 -1.93 8.88 10.22
C LEU A 87 -1.15 9.91 9.40
N PHE A 88 -1.68 11.13 9.30
CA PHE A 88 -1.04 12.22 8.55
C PHE A 88 0.22 12.71 9.26
N GLY A 89 0.22 12.82 10.59
CA GLY A 89 1.44 13.11 11.36
C GLY A 89 2.54 12.08 11.11
N GLN A 90 2.21 10.79 11.13
CA GLN A 90 3.16 9.73 10.81
C GLN A 90 3.70 9.84 9.37
N TRP A 91 2.84 10.17 8.41
CA TRP A 91 3.27 10.40 7.03
C TRP A 91 4.27 11.55 6.91
N GLN A 92 4.01 12.67 7.60
CA GLN A 92 4.93 13.80 7.64
C GLN A 92 6.28 13.42 8.26
N GLU A 93 6.28 12.67 9.36
CA GLU A 93 7.52 12.21 10.00
C GLU A 93 8.32 11.25 9.12
N LEU A 94 7.66 10.34 8.40
CA LEU A 94 8.31 9.48 7.41
C LEU A 94 8.95 10.33 6.29
N LEU A 95 8.23 11.32 5.78
CA LEU A 95 8.74 12.22 4.74
C LEU A 95 9.87 13.14 5.23
N ASN A 96 9.93 13.49 6.52
CA ASN A 96 11.06 14.23 7.09
C ASN A 96 12.39 13.48 6.91
N GLY A 97 12.36 12.15 6.95
CA GLY A 97 13.53 11.29 6.73
C GLY A 97 13.86 11.01 5.26
N CYS A 98 12.92 11.28 4.35
CA CYS A 98 13.02 10.96 2.93
C CYS A 98 14.13 11.75 2.23
N GLN A 99 14.95 11.05 1.44
CA GLN A 99 16.03 11.60 0.62
C GLN A 99 15.60 11.87 -0.83
N GLU A 100 14.44 11.36 -1.23
CA GLU A 100 13.83 11.65 -2.53
C GLU A 100 12.74 12.72 -2.41
N GLU A 101 12.48 13.41 -3.53
CA GLU A 101 11.38 14.36 -3.62
C GLU A 101 10.04 13.63 -3.61
N PHE A 102 9.06 14.22 -2.92
CA PHE A 102 7.68 13.77 -2.92
C PHE A 102 6.76 14.98 -2.93
N ASP A 103 5.72 14.96 -3.76
CA ASP A 103 4.53 15.75 -3.51
C ASP A 103 3.28 14.96 -3.93
N GLY A 104 2.18 15.19 -3.23
CA GLY A 104 0.95 14.48 -3.51
C GLY A 104 -0.07 14.56 -2.41
N HIS A 105 -1.27 14.06 -2.72
CA HIS A 105 -2.36 14.02 -1.77
C HIS A 105 -2.50 12.62 -1.19
N LEU A 106 -2.40 12.50 0.12
CA LEU A 106 -2.83 11.30 0.84
C LEU A 106 -4.34 11.38 1.08
N MET A 107 -5.07 10.31 0.80
CA MET A 107 -6.51 10.22 1.00
C MET A 107 -6.86 8.93 1.76
N LEU A 108 -7.51 9.09 2.91
CA LEU A 108 -8.12 7.98 3.64
C LEU A 108 -9.63 8.00 3.40
N VAL A 109 -10.19 6.87 2.97
CA VAL A 109 -11.62 6.67 2.73
C VAL A 109 -12.09 5.48 3.55
N HIS A 110 -13.15 5.67 4.32
CA HIS A 110 -13.93 4.60 4.93
C HIS A 110 -15.25 4.47 4.16
N GLU A 111 -15.43 3.33 3.50
CA GLU A 111 -16.61 3.03 2.68
C GLU A 111 -17.43 1.91 3.31
N ALA A 112 -18.76 2.08 3.31
CA ALA A 112 -19.69 1.01 3.64
C ALA A 112 -20.39 0.49 2.38
N LEU A 113 -20.22 -0.80 2.13
CA LEU A 113 -20.91 -1.58 1.13
C LEU A 113 -22.14 -2.24 1.77
N ALA A 114 -22.93 -2.96 0.97
CA ALA A 114 -24.17 -3.57 1.46
C ALA A 114 -23.89 -4.63 2.55
N ASP A 115 -22.83 -5.40 2.39
CA ASP A 115 -22.50 -6.56 3.24
C ASP A 115 -21.05 -6.50 3.79
N SER A 116 -20.34 -5.39 3.59
CA SER A 116 -18.97 -5.22 4.09
C SER A 116 -18.54 -3.77 4.22
N GLU A 117 -17.51 -3.52 5.02
CA GLU A 117 -16.84 -2.23 5.20
C GLU A 117 -15.39 -2.32 4.72
N VAL A 118 -14.95 -1.26 4.04
CA VAL A 118 -13.64 -1.23 3.39
C VAL A 118 -12.98 0.11 3.67
N ALA A 119 -11.70 0.07 4.05
CA ALA A 119 -10.87 1.26 4.11
C ALA A 119 -9.91 1.32 2.92
N TYR A 120 -9.71 2.51 2.38
CA TYR A 120 -8.71 2.78 1.34
C TYR A 120 -7.76 3.87 1.82
N LEU A 121 -6.46 3.62 1.73
CA LEU A 121 -5.41 4.62 1.85
C LEU A 121 -4.76 4.79 0.48
N LEU A 122 -4.79 6.00 -0.06
CA LEU A 122 -4.44 6.27 -1.46
C LEU A 122 -3.48 7.46 -1.54
N VAL A 123 -2.48 7.40 -2.41
CA VAL A 123 -1.79 8.62 -2.90
C VAL A 123 -2.41 9.02 -4.22
N LEU A 124 -3.01 10.21 -4.27
CA LEU A 124 -3.53 10.79 -5.50
C LEU A 124 -2.40 11.48 -6.25
N GLU A 125 -2.18 11.01 -7.46
CA GLU A 125 -1.21 11.53 -8.41
C GLU A 125 -1.72 12.84 -9.02
N THR A 126 -0.80 13.70 -9.44
CA THR A 126 -1.11 14.97 -10.09
C THR A 126 -0.55 14.98 -11.51
N ASP A 127 -1.31 15.56 -12.43
CA ASP A 127 -0.94 15.83 -13.82
C ASP A 127 -0.84 17.33 -14.06
N SER A 128 0.16 17.75 -14.82
CA SER A 128 0.20 19.12 -15.35
C SER A 128 -0.72 19.22 -16.56
N ALA A 129 -1.64 20.17 -16.53
CA ALA A 129 -2.57 20.48 -17.60
C ALA A 129 -2.40 21.93 -18.06
N MET A 130 -2.58 22.14 -19.36
CA MET A 130 -2.60 23.49 -19.93
C MET A 130 -4.03 24.02 -19.96
N ARG A 131 -4.21 25.28 -19.56
CA ARG A 131 -5.48 26.00 -19.66
C ARG A 131 -5.27 27.40 -20.23
N PHE A 132 -6.35 28.01 -20.70
CA PHE A 132 -6.37 29.45 -20.93
C PHE A 132 -6.89 30.16 -19.68
N ASP A 133 -6.22 31.23 -19.26
CA ASP A 133 -6.71 32.11 -18.20
C ASP A 133 -7.85 33.03 -18.70
N GLY A 134 -8.42 33.86 -17.81
CA GLY A 134 -9.50 34.79 -18.19
C GLY A 134 -9.12 35.88 -19.19
N SER A 135 -7.86 35.93 -19.64
CA SER A 135 -7.34 36.83 -20.68
C SER A 135 -6.85 36.07 -21.92
N GLU A 136 -7.27 34.81 -22.10
CA GLU A 136 -6.86 33.94 -23.22
C GLU A 136 -5.35 33.70 -23.30
N ARG A 137 -4.63 33.79 -22.16
CA ARG A 137 -3.21 33.45 -22.09
C ARG A 137 -3.04 32.01 -21.66
N LEU A 138 -2.07 31.36 -22.26
CA LEU A 138 -1.72 29.98 -21.96
C LEU A 138 -1.04 29.90 -20.58
N ASP A 139 -1.59 29.07 -19.70
CA ASP A 139 -1.14 28.84 -18.32
C ASP A 139 -1.08 27.33 -18.03
N ALA A 140 -0.28 26.94 -17.03
CA ALA A 140 -0.20 25.57 -16.56
C ALA A 140 -0.90 25.46 -15.20
N THR A 141 -1.59 24.35 -14.96
CA THR A 141 -2.23 24.05 -13.69
C THR A 141 -2.09 22.57 -13.39
N ASP A 142 -1.99 22.28 -12.11
CA ASP A 142 -1.97 20.92 -11.62
C ASP A 142 -3.40 20.41 -11.40
N ILE A 143 -3.66 19.18 -11.83
CA ILE A 143 -4.95 18.51 -11.70
C ILE A 143 -4.77 17.09 -11.16
N ILE A 144 -5.76 16.57 -10.43
CA ILE A 144 -5.73 15.18 -9.97
C ILE A 144 -5.74 14.24 -11.19
N SER A 145 -4.79 13.31 -11.24
CA SER A 145 -4.74 12.30 -12.29
C SER A 145 -5.87 11.28 -12.11
N LEU A 146 -6.75 11.22 -13.11
CA LEU A 146 -7.80 10.21 -13.17
C LEU A 146 -7.36 8.95 -13.93
N SER A 147 -6.10 8.86 -14.34
CA SER A 147 -5.57 7.74 -15.13
C SER A 147 -4.43 6.99 -14.43
N ARG A 148 -3.80 7.60 -13.42
CA ARG A 148 -2.71 7.00 -12.65
C ARG A 148 -3.12 6.76 -11.21
N LEU A 149 -2.62 5.66 -10.69
CA LEU A 149 -2.65 5.28 -9.28
C LEU A 149 -1.45 4.35 -9.05
N ASN A 150 -0.42 4.83 -8.36
CA ASN A 150 0.80 4.06 -8.13
C ASN A 150 0.90 3.54 -6.70
N LEU A 151 0.29 4.22 -5.72
CA LEU A 151 0.32 3.81 -4.33
C LEU A 151 -1.10 3.78 -3.77
N ALA A 152 -1.53 2.59 -3.35
CA ALA A 152 -2.84 2.39 -2.75
C ALA A 152 -2.85 1.14 -1.87
N VAL A 153 -3.48 1.22 -0.72
CA VAL A 153 -3.83 0.07 0.13
C VAL A 153 -5.35 0.01 0.27
N ARG A 154 -5.92 -1.17 0.07
CA ARG A 154 -7.31 -1.50 0.41
C ARG A 154 -7.33 -2.51 1.54
N ILE A 155 -8.22 -2.29 2.50
CA ILE A 155 -8.37 -3.06 3.73
C ILE A 155 -9.81 -3.55 3.79
N GLU A 156 -10.02 -4.85 3.63
CA GLU A 156 -11.33 -5.47 3.85
C GLU A 156 -11.54 -5.59 5.38
N LEU A 157 -12.33 -4.70 5.97
CA LEU A 157 -12.37 -4.51 7.44
C LEU A 157 -13.03 -5.69 8.15
N ASP A 158 -14.08 -6.26 7.57
CA ASP A 158 -14.75 -7.44 8.11
C ASP A 158 -13.85 -8.68 8.08
N ASP A 159 -13.07 -8.86 7.01
CA ASP A 159 -12.11 -9.97 6.90
C ASP A 159 -10.97 -9.83 7.92
N TRP A 160 -10.54 -8.59 8.19
CA TRP A 160 -9.51 -8.30 9.17
C TRP A 160 -9.97 -8.53 10.62
N LEU A 161 -11.20 -8.12 10.95
CA LEU A 161 -11.76 -8.23 12.30
C LEU A 161 -12.50 -9.55 12.57
N GLY A 162 -12.82 -10.30 11.52
CA GLY A 162 -13.60 -11.52 11.59
C GLY A 162 -12.90 -12.67 12.33
N GLU A 163 -13.69 -13.53 12.97
CA GLU A 163 -13.20 -14.67 13.76
C GLU A 163 -12.45 -15.73 12.94
N ASN A 164 -12.69 -15.78 11.62
CA ASN A 164 -12.07 -16.74 10.70
C ASN A 164 -10.80 -16.22 10.01
N GLY A 165 -10.17 -15.17 10.56
CA GLY A 165 -8.81 -14.70 10.26
C GLY A 165 -8.34 -14.98 8.84
N SER A 166 -8.81 -14.19 7.86
CA SER A 166 -8.20 -14.22 6.53
C SER A 166 -6.79 -13.62 6.67
N ASP A 167 -5.76 -14.33 6.23
CA ASP A 167 -4.41 -13.74 6.23
C ASP A 167 -4.17 -12.75 5.07
N ASN A 168 -5.18 -12.52 4.22
CA ASN A 168 -5.07 -11.71 2.98
C ASN A 168 -6.15 -10.59 2.88
N TYR A 169 -6.42 -9.87 3.98
CA TYR A 169 -7.38 -8.76 4.00
C TYR A 169 -6.81 -7.42 3.48
N LEU A 170 -5.49 -7.29 3.32
CA LEU A 170 -4.87 -6.13 2.67
C LEU A 170 -4.54 -6.42 1.22
N THR A 171 -4.86 -5.47 0.35
CA THR A 171 -4.40 -5.46 -1.05
C THR A 171 -3.61 -4.17 -1.32
N LEU A 172 -2.37 -4.30 -1.78
CA LEU A 172 -1.46 -3.20 -2.08
C LEU A 172 -1.27 -3.05 -3.60
N VAL A 173 -1.41 -1.82 -4.10
CA VAL A 173 -0.86 -1.37 -5.37
C VAL A 173 0.46 -0.66 -5.07
N HIS A 174 1.54 -1.17 -5.66
CA HIS A 174 2.86 -0.56 -5.63
C HIS A 174 3.37 -0.44 -7.08
N GLY A 175 3.25 0.76 -7.63
CA GLY A 175 3.68 1.09 -8.98
C GLY A 175 5.20 1.13 -9.11
N ARG A 176 5.71 0.86 -10.30
CA ARG A 176 7.15 0.99 -10.58
C ARG A 176 7.56 2.47 -10.52
N GLY A 177 8.75 2.75 -9.99
CA GLY A 177 9.33 4.09 -9.99
C GLY A 177 8.79 5.01 -8.89
N THR A 178 8.13 4.47 -7.86
CA THR A 178 7.70 5.23 -6.68
C THR A 178 8.82 5.49 -5.67
N GLY A 179 9.98 4.86 -5.85
CA GLY A 179 11.19 5.11 -5.07
C GLY A 179 11.01 4.96 -3.57
N GLU A 180 11.80 5.71 -2.81
CA GLU A 180 11.74 5.75 -1.35
C GLU A 180 10.35 6.17 -0.82
N PRO A 181 9.64 7.16 -1.39
CA PRO A 181 8.28 7.49 -0.94
C PRO A 181 7.30 6.32 -1.03
N GLY A 182 7.48 5.43 -2.01
CA GLY A 182 6.70 4.19 -2.12
C GLY A 182 6.93 3.25 -0.95
N ASP A 183 8.19 3.05 -0.54
CA ASP A 183 8.54 2.21 0.61
C ASP A 183 8.02 2.81 1.93
N LEU A 184 8.14 4.13 2.08
CA LEU A 184 7.57 4.86 3.22
C LEU A 184 6.03 4.72 3.27
N PHE A 185 5.35 4.76 2.13
CA PHE A 185 3.90 4.56 2.07
C PHE A 185 3.50 3.13 2.49
N ILE A 186 4.26 2.12 2.08
CA ILE A 186 4.04 0.72 2.49
C ILE A 186 4.18 0.59 4.02
N ARG A 187 5.22 1.23 4.58
CA ARG A 187 5.43 1.30 6.04
C ARG A 187 4.30 2.04 6.76
N LEU A 188 3.84 3.17 6.23
CA LEU A 188 2.70 3.92 6.76
C LEU A 188 1.44 3.07 6.80
N GLY A 189 1.15 2.36 5.71
CA GLY A 189 0.01 1.44 5.60
C GLY A 189 0.19 0.17 6.42
N GLY A 190 1.38 -0.07 6.99
CA GLY A 190 1.71 -1.26 7.76
C GLY A 190 1.56 -2.55 6.97
N PHE A 191 1.72 -2.52 5.65
CA PHE A 191 1.53 -3.71 4.83
C PHE A 191 2.72 -4.68 4.99
N THR A 192 2.41 -5.94 5.27
CA THR A 192 3.36 -7.05 5.14
C THR A 192 2.77 -8.16 4.28
N ASN A 193 3.62 -8.82 3.51
CA ASN A 193 3.19 -10.00 2.75
C ASN A 193 2.84 -11.13 3.73
N ASN A 194 1.80 -11.90 3.40
CA ASN A 194 1.46 -13.11 4.13
C ASN A 194 2.49 -14.25 3.91
N VAL A 195 3.17 -14.20 2.75
CA VAL A 195 4.33 -15.06 2.53
C VAL A 195 5.50 -14.48 3.31
N ASP A 196 5.82 -15.14 4.42
CA ASP A 196 7.12 -15.04 5.06
C ASP A 196 8.14 -15.61 4.05
N VAL A 197 8.59 -14.75 3.13
CA VAL A 197 9.48 -15.09 2.01
C VAL A 197 10.71 -15.81 2.52
N GLU A 198 11.20 -15.43 3.71
CA GLU A 198 12.33 -16.07 4.34
C GLU A 198 11.98 -17.49 4.78
N LYS A 199 10.84 -17.69 5.47
CA LYS A 199 10.38 -19.02 5.86
C LYS A 199 10.00 -19.93 4.69
N GLU A 200 9.37 -19.42 3.65
CA GLU A 200 9.09 -20.21 2.43
C GLU A 200 10.36 -20.53 1.65
N THR A 201 11.29 -19.59 1.52
CA THR A 201 12.60 -19.85 0.93
C THR A 201 13.37 -20.91 1.73
N LEU A 202 13.36 -20.82 3.06
CA LEU A 202 13.95 -21.83 3.94
C LEU A 202 13.27 -23.19 3.77
N THR A 203 11.93 -23.23 3.74
CA THR A 203 11.16 -24.47 3.52
C THR A 203 11.45 -25.08 2.16
N PHE A 204 11.59 -24.27 1.11
CA PHE A 204 11.97 -24.70 -0.23
C PHE A 204 13.40 -25.25 -0.26
N LEU A 205 14.36 -24.53 0.33
CA LEU A 205 15.75 -24.97 0.43
C LEU A 205 15.85 -26.29 1.21
N ASP A 206 15.10 -26.45 2.30
CA ASP A 206 15.03 -27.69 3.08
C ASP A 206 14.47 -28.85 2.24
N ALA A 207 13.42 -28.61 1.46
CA ALA A 207 12.85 -29.61 0.55
C ALA A 207 13.82 -30.02 -0.56
N VAL A 208 14.54 -29.05 -1.13
CA VAL A 208 15.60 -29.29 -2.13
C VAL A 208 16.76 -30.08 -1.52
N GLU A 209 17.16 -29.75 -0.29
CA GLU A 209 18.19 -30.50 0.43
C GLU A 209 17.77 -31.95 0.69
N ALA A 210 16.52 -32.16 1.11
CA ALA A 210 15.97 -33.49 1.34
C ALA A 210 15.95 -34.33 0.06
N PHE A 211 15.59 -33.74 -1.09
CA PHE A 211 15.62 -34.41 -2.39
C PHE A 211 17.06 -34.71 -2.85
N ALA A 212 17.97 -33.75 -2.69
CA ALA A 212 19.38 -33.90 -3.06
C ALA A 212 20.09 -34.97 -2.21
N LYS A 213 19.71 -35.16 -0.94
CA LYS A 213 20.23 -36.24 -0.07
C LYS A 213 19.84 -37.65 -0.56
N ASN A 214 18.73 -37.78 -1.28
CA ASN A 214 18.22 -39.05 -1.82
C ASN A 214 18.63 -39.30 -3.29
N SER A 215 19.43 -38.41 -3.88
CA SER A 215 19.86 -38.47 -5.29
C SER A 215 21.32 -38.89 -5.44
N GLU A 216 21.71 -39.35 -6.63
CA GLU A 216 23.12 -39.66 -6.95
C GLU A 216 24.02 -38.41 -6.78
N PRO A 217 25.29 -38.57 -6.34
CA PRO A 217 26.15 -37.44 -5.93
C PRO A 217 26.33 -36.35 -6.99
N GLU A 218 26.44 -36.72 -8.28
CA GLU A 218 26.57 -35.76 -9.38
C GLU A 218 25.29 -34.93 -9.58
N LYS A 219 24.11 -35.56 -9.49
CA LYS A 219 22.80 -34.87 -9.65
C LYS A 219 22.47 -33.99 -8.45
N ALA A 220 22.91 -34.38 -7.26
CA ALA A 220 22.72 -33.59 -6.04
C ALA A 220 23.45 -32.24 -6.07
N GLY A 221 24.61 -32.17 -6.73
CA GLY A 221 25.35 -30.92 -6.92
C GLY A 221 24.63 -29.95 -7.87
N GLU A 222 24.15 -30.46 -9.00
CA GLU A 222 23.45 -29.65 -10.00
C GLU A 222 22.10 -29.10 -9.49
N VAL A 223 21.35 -29.92 -8.75
CA VAL A 223 20.04 -29.52 -8.18
C VAL A 223 20.21 -28.39 -7.15
N ARG A 224 21.24 -28.46 -6.29
CA ARG A 224 21.52 -27.38 -5.33
C ARG A 224 21.90 -26.08 -6.01
N ALA A 225 22.76 -26.14 -7.03
CA ALA A 225 23.19 -24.95 -7.77
C ALA A 225 22.01 -24.26 -8.45
N LYS A 226 21.11 -25.03 -9.07
CA LYS A 226 19.90 -24.49 -9.71
C LYS A 226 18.90 -23.88 -8.73
N ALA A 227 18.68 -24.53 -7.58
CA ALA A 227 17.79 -23.98 -6.56
C ALA A 227 18.33 -22.67 -5.98
N TYR A 228 19.65 -22.57 -5.77
CA TYR A 228 20.29 -21.35 -5.30
C TYR A 228 20.19 -20.21 -6.30
N GLU A 229 20.43 -20.47 -7.60
CA GLU A 229 20.24 -19.45 -8.65
C GLU A 229 18.78 -19.02 -8.75
N PHE A 230 17.83 -19.96 -8.69
CA PHE A 230 16.40 -19.65 -8.71
C PHE A 230 15.97 -18.75 -7.54
N CYS A 231 16.41 -19.04 -6.32
CA CYS A 231 16.13 -18.18 -5.16
C CYS A 231 16.76 -16.79 -5.30
N LYS A 232 17.96 -16.71 -5.89
CA LYS A 232 18.65 -15.43 -6.13
C LYS A 232 17.90 -14.56 -7.14
N ASP A 233 17.37 -15.17 -8.20
CA ASP A 233 16.58 -14.48 -9.22
C ASP A 233 15.22 -14.02 -8.69
N GLN A 234 14.53 -14.86 -7.91
CA GLN A 234 13.26 -14.50 -7.25
C GLN A 234 13.44 -13.39 -6.21
N HIS A 235 14.55 -13.39 -5.46
CA HIS A 235 14.88 -12.31 -4.54
C HIS A 235 15.11 -10.97 -5.26
N ALA A 236 15.76 -10.99 -6.43
CA ALA A 236 15.96 -9.79 -7.24
C ALA A 236 14.64 -9.23 -7.83
N LEU A 237 13.62 -10.08 -7.99
CA LEU A 237 12.29 -9.72 -8.46
C LEU A 237 11.32 -9.32 -7.34
N GLY A 238 11.70 -9.57 -6.08
CA GLY A 238 10.84 -9.33 -4.91
C GLY A 238 9.60 -10.25 -4.88
N GLU A 239 9.69 -11.42 -5.51
CA GLU A 239 8.62 -12.41 -5.59
C GLU A 239 8.94 -13.63 -4.71
N PRO A 240 7.93 -14.27 -4.08
CA PRO A 240 8.13 -15.47 -3.30
C PRO A 240 8.48 -16.70 -4.16
N VAL A 241 9.07 -17.71 -3.54
CA VAL A 241 9.36 -19.01 -4.16
C VAL A 241 8.21 -19.97 -3.84
N GLU A 242 7.23 -20.08 -4.74
CA GLU A 242 6.13 -21.04 -4.59
C GLU A 242 6.61 -22.49 -4.80
N ILE A 243 6.24 -23.39 -3.88
CA ILE A 243 6.52 -24.83 -4.00
C ILE A 243 5.28 -25.55 -4.55
N GLU A 244 5.23 -25.81 -5.86
CA GLU A 244 4.32 -26.82 -6.40
C GLU A 244 4.95 -28.21 -6.26
N LEU A 245 4.59 -28.93 -5.19
CA LEU A 245 4.93 -30.35 -5.08
C LEU A 245 4.10 -31.15 -6.10
N PRO A 246 4.72 -31.92 -7.01
CA PRO A 246 3.97 -32.83 -7.86
C PRO A 246 3.27 -33.89 -7.00
N ARG A 247 1.96 -34.03 -7.19
CA ARG A 247 1.15 -35.09 -6.56
C ARG A 247 1.54 -36.48 -7.05
#